data_AF-A0A3D8WUE2-F1
#
_entry.id   AF-A0A3D8WUE2-F1
#
_cell.length_a   1.000
_cell.length_b   1.000
_cell.length_c   1.000
_cell.angle_alpha   90.00
_cell.angle_beta   90.00
_cell.angle_gamma   90.00
#
_symmetry.space_group_name_H-M   'P 1'
#
loop_
_entity.id
_entity.type
_entity.pdbx_description
1 polymer ?
#
loop_
_entity_poly.entity_id
_entity_poly.type
_entity_poly.pdbx_seq_one_letter_code
_entity_poly.pdbx_strand_id
1 'polypeptide(L)'
;MNKNSISASQLFFTILQTQIGIGILGLPYNLFKTAHTDGWISMLISGCIIQVITLFHWGLTHRLPGLTLYQMTSKLLGRWIGNF
;
A
#
# COMPACT_ATOMS: atom_id res chain seq x y z
N MET A 1 -11.77 14.50 -24.26
CA MET A 1 -10.53 14.04 -23.58
C MET A 1 -10.56 14.53 -22.14
N ASN A 2 -10.74 13.63 -21.19
CA ASN A 2 -10.74 13.95 -19.76
C ASN A 2 -9.34 14.44 -19.37
N LYS A 3 -9.20 15.70 -18.94
CA LYS A 3 -7.90 16.37 -18.72
C LYS A 3 -7.20 16.03 -17.39
N ASN A 4 -7.78 15.14 -16.58
CA ASN A 4 -7.32 14.82 -15.21
C ASN A 4 -6.89 13.35 -15.03
N SER A 5 -6.31 12.72 -16.05
CA SER A 5 -5.83 11.33 -15.97
C SER A 5 -4.31 11.30 -15.80
N ILE A 6 -3.84 10.74 -14.69
CA ILE A 6 -2.43 10.47 -14.42
C ILE A 6 -1.97 9.30 -15.30
N SER A 7 -0.78 9.39 -15.92
CA SER A 7 -0.21 8.28 -16.69
C SER A 7 0.11 7.09 -15.79
N ALA A 8 0.09 5.87 -16.33
CA ALA A 8 0.44 4.66 -15.58
C ALA A 8 1.84 4.75 -14.94
N SER A 9 2.80 5.34 -15.63
CA SER A 9 4.15 5.58 -15.09
C SER A 9 4.14 6.61 -13.96
N GLN A 10 3.41 7.72 -14.12
CA GLN A 10 3.28 8.75 -13.08
C GLN A 10 2.65 8.16 -11.82
N LEU A 11 1.57 7.37 -11.98
CA LEU A 11 0.90 6.71 -10.86
C LEU A 11 1.81 5.69 -10.17
N PHE A 12 2.59 4.92 -10.93
CA PHE A 12 3.59 4.00 -10.39
C PHE A 12 4.65 4.72 -9.55
N PHE A 13 5.24 5.80 -10.06
CA PHE A 13 6.22 6.59 -9.31
C PHE A 13 5.60 7.27 -8.10
N THR A 14 4.36 7.75 -8.18
CA THR A 14 3.64 8.29 -7.02
C THR A 14 3.47 7.23 -5.93
N ILE A 15 3.06 6.00 -6.27
CA ILE A 15 2.95 4.90 -5.32
C ILE A 15 4.32 4.62 -4.68
N LEU A 16 5.39 4.48 -5.48
CA LEU A 16 6.73 4.25 -4.96
C LEU A 16 7.18 5.35 -3.99
N GLN A 17 6.97 6.62 -4.35
CA GLN A 17 7.34 7.74 -3.48
C GLN A 17 6.56 7.74 -2.18
N THR A 18 5.27 7.37 -2.18
CA THR A 18 4.46 7.26 -0.96
C THR A 18 4.88 6.10 -0.06
N GLN A 19 5.43 5.02 -0.63
CA GLN A 19 5.93 3.86 0.13
C GLN A 19 7.31 4.13 0.74
N ILE A 20 8.16 4.91 0.06
CA ILE A 20 9.48 5.29 0.55
C ILE A 20 9.34 6.43 1.56
N GLY A 21 9.13 6.06 2.82
CA GLY A 21 9.10 6.98 3.95
C GLY A 21 10.45 7.15 4.65
N ILE A 22 10.47 8.02 5.67
CA ILE A 22 11.63 8.28 6.55
C ILE A 22 12.14 6.96 7.20
N GLY A 23 11.24 5.99 7.40
CA GLY A 23 11.55 4.69 7.98
C GLY A 23 12.43 3.78 7.13
N ILE A 24 12.66 4.05 5.84
CA ILE A 24 13.39 3.13 4.95
C ILE A 24 14.85 2.92 5.37
N LEU A 25 15.48 3.94 5.94
CA LEU A 25 16.87 3.88 6.43
C LEU A 25 16.96 3.36 7.87
N GLY A 26 15.95 3.63 8.70
CA GLY A 26 15.91 3.19 10.10
C GLY A 26 15.51 1.72 10.26
N LEU A 27 14.66 1.20 9.36
CA LEU A 27 14.20 -0.19 9.36
C LEU A 27 15.35 -1.21 9.35
N PRO A 28 16.29 -1.21 8.39
CA PRO A 28 17.37 -2.20 8.36
C PRO A 28 18.27 -2.13 9.59
N TYR A 29 18.50 -0.92 10.13
CA TYR A 29 19.28 -0.75 11.37
C TYR A 29 18.59 -1.36 12.59
N ASN A 30 17.29 -1.08 12.77
CA ASN A 30 16.51 -1.63 13.88
C ASN A 30 16.32 -3.15 13.73
N LEU A 31 16.15 -3.62 12.50
CA LEU A 31 16.01 -5.03 12.19
C LEU A 31 17.31 -5.78 12.46
N PHE A 32 18.46 -5.21 12.10
CA PHE A 32 19.77 -5.77 12.43
C PHE A 32 20.00 -5.81 13.95
N LYS A 33 19.58 -4.79 14.69
CA LYS A 33 19.69 -4.82 16.17
C LYS A 33 18.86 -5.94 16.82
N THR A 34 17.76 -6.33 16.21
CA THR A 34 16.80 -7.28 16.83
C THR A 34 17.02 -8.71 16.31
N ALA A 35 17.23 -8.87 15.00
CA ALA A 35 17.33 -10.16 14.31
C ALA A 35 18.76 -10.47 13.83
N HIS A 36 19.75 -9.62 14.17
CA HIS A 36 21.14 -9.76 13.75
C HIS A 36 21.25 -9.96 12.22
N THR A 37 22.04 -10.94 11.80
CA THR A 37 22.39 -11.18 10.39
C THR A 37 21.22 -11.74 9.57
N ASP A 38 20.22 -12.37 10.19
CA ASP A 38 19.13 -13.05 9.47
C ASP A 38 17.90 -12.15 9.23
N GLY A 39 17.95 -10.89 9.67
CA GLY A 39 16.85 -9.94 9.54
C GLY A 39 16.43 -9.61 8.10
N TRP A 40 17.34 -9.72 7.13
CA TRP A 40 17.07 -9.34 5.74
C TRP A 40 15.93 -10.16 5.09
N ILE A 41 15.74 -11.43 5.50
CA ILE A 41 14.66 -12.28 4.99
C ILE A 41 13.30 -11.72 5.41
N SER A 42 13.17 -11.32 6.68
CA SER A 42 11.95 -10.70 7.21
C SER A 42 11.63 -9.38 6.49
N MET A 43 12.66 -8.60 6.14
CA MET A 43 12.51 -7.38 5.34
C MET A 43 11.95 -7.67 3.95
N LEU A 44 12.46 -8.69 3.26
CA LEU A 44 11.97 -9.09 1.94
C LEU A 44 10.53 -9.62 2.00
N ILE A 45 10.21 -10.45 3.00
CA ILE A 45 8.85 -10.97 3.19
C ILE A 45 7.86 -9.82 3.42
N SER A 46 8.22 -8.85 4.26
CA SER A 46 7.40 -7.66 4.49
C SER A 46 7.16 -6.87 3.19
N GLY A 47 8.21 -6.67 2.38
CA GLY A 47 8.10 -6.04 1.07
C GLY A 47 7.15 -6.79 0.12
N CYS A 48 7.23 -8.12 0.06
CA CYS A 48 6.31 -8.94 -0.73
C CYS A 48 4.86 -8.78 -0.25
N ILE A 49 4.62 -8.77 1.05
CA ILE A 49 3.27 -8.60 1.62
C ILE A 49 2.70 -7.22 1.26
N ILE A 50 3.48 -6.15 1.40
CA ILE A 50 3.08 -4.78 1.05
C ILE A 50 2.73 -4.68 -0.44
N GLN A 51 3.50 -5.34 -1.31
CA GLN A 51 3.23 -5.36 -2.74
C GLN A 51 1.89 -6.05 -3.05
N VAL A 52 1.57 -7.17 -2.40
CA VAL A 52 0.29 -7.87 -2.55
C VAL A 52 -0.87 -6.98 -2.09
N ILE A 53 -0.74 -6.31 -0.94
CA ILE A 53 -1.76 -5.39 -0.42
C ILE A 53 -2.00 -4.23 -1.40
N THR A 54 -0.93 -3.66 -1.96
CA THR A 54 -1.02 -2.57 -2.94
C THR A 54 -1.77 -3.01 -4.20
N LEU A 55 -1.49 -4.20 -4.72
CA LEU A 55 -2.19 -4.76 -5.88
C LEU A 55 -3.67 -5.02 -5.57
N PHE A 56 -3.98 -5.53 -4.38
CA PHE A 56 -5.36 -5.71 -3.94
C PHE A 56 -6.12 -4.38 -3.91
N HIS A 57 -5.50 -3.34 -3.34
CA HIS A 57 -6.08 -2.00 -3.27
C HIS A 57 -6.35 -1.40 -4.65
N TRP A 58 -5.40 -1.58 -5.59
CA TRP A 58 -5.56 -1.16 -6.98
C TRP A 58 -6.72 -1.89 -7.67
N GLY A 59 -6.80 -3.21 -7.52
CA GLY A 59 -7.90 -4.01 -8.06
C GLY A 59 -9.27 -3.61 -7.50
N LEU A 60 -9.32 -3.28 -6.22
CA LEU A 60 -10.54 -2.83 -5.54
C LEU A 60 -11.02 -1.49 -6.08
N THR A 61 -10.09 -0.54 -6.27
CA THR A 61 -10.36 0.77 -6.88
C THR A 61 -10.83 0.64 -8.33
N HIS A 62 -10.29 -0.33 -9.06
CA HIS A 62 -10.71 -0.59 -10.44
C HIS A 62 -12.13 -1.19 -10.52
N ARG A 63 -12.51 -2.05 -9.56
CA ARG A 63 -13.86 -2.64 -9.47
C ARG A 63 -14.92 -1.68 -8.95
N LEU A 64 -14.54 -0.71 -8.12
CA LEU A 64 -15.43 0.26 -7.47
C LEU A 64 -14.97 1.70 -7.76
N PRO A 65 -15.03 2.14 -9.03
CA PRO A 65 -14.58 3.47 -9.41
C PRO A 65 -15.44 4.57 -8.77
N GLY A 66 -14.79 5.61 -8.23
CA GLY A 66 -15.47 6.82 -7.74
C GLY A 66 -15.99 6.75 -6.30
N LEU A 67 -15.78 5.65 -5.58
CA LEU A 67 -16.07 5.56 -4.14
C LEU A 67 -14.82 5.92 -3.33
N THR A 68 -14.98 6.70 -2.28
CA THR A 68 -13.89 6.97 -1.33
C THR A 68 -13.50 5.70 -0.58
N LEU A 69 -12.29 5.64 -0.01
CA LEU A 69 -11.88 4.49 0.80
C LEU A 69 -12.90 4.13 1.88
N TYR A 70 -13.50 5.15 2.51
CA TYR A 70 -14.56 4.98 3.50
C TYR A 70 -15.81 4.32 2.89
N GLN A 71 -16.28 4.82 1.75
CA GLN A 71 -17.45 4.26 1.06
C GLN A 71 -17.19 2.85 0.51
N MET A 72 -15.98 2.60 0.00
CA MET A 72 -15.53 1.29 -0.48
C MET A 72 -15.53 0.28 0.67
N THR A 73 -14.94 0.64 1.81
CA THR A 73 -14.89 -0.17 3.03
C THR A 73 -16.30 -0.45 3.55
N SER A 74 -17.16 0.57 3.64
CA SER A 74 -18.57 0.44 4.07
C SER A 74 -19.39 -0.47 3.14
N LYS A 75 -19.10 -0.45 1.83
CA LYS A 75 -19.79 -1.29 0.83
C LYS A 75 -19.30 -2.75 0.82
N LEU A 76 -18.01 -3.00 1.13
CA LEU A 76 -17.40 -4.33 1.13
C LEU A 76 -17.56 -5.08 2.47
N LEU A 77 -17.36 -4.38 3.59
CA LEU A 77 -17.47 -4.95 4.94
C LEU A 77 -18.89 -4.83 5.52
N GLY A 78 -19.78 -4.13 4.80
CA GLY A 78 -21.17 -3.91 5.21
C GLY A 78 -21.32 -2.90 6.34
N ARG A 79 -22.58 -2.60 6.66
CA ARG A 79 -23.03 -1.55 7.61
C ARG A 79 -22.55 -1.75 9.06
N TRP A 80 -21.94 -2.89 9.39
CA TRP A 80 -21.52 -3.26 10.74
C TRP A 80 -20.12 -2.74 11.11
N ILE A 81 -19.17 -2.71 10.17
CA ILE A 81 -17.80 -2.20 10.41
C ILE A 81 -17.63 -0.79 9.84
N GLY A 82 -18.36 -0.43 8.79
CA GLY A 82 -18.25 0.87 8.12
C GLY A 82 -18.95 2.04 8.79
N ASN A 83 -19.42 1.90 10.03
CA ASN A 83 -20.23 2.90 10.74
C ASN A 83 -19.57 3.41 12.05
N PHE A 84 -18.27 3.16 12.23
CA PHE A 84 -17.44 3.73 13.30
C PHE A 84 -16.58 4.87 12.78
#